data_AF-A0A3E3E594-F1
#
_entry.id   AF-A0A3E3E594-F1
#
_cell.length_a   1.000
_cell.length_b   1.000
_cell.length_c   1.000
_cell.angle_alpha   90.00
_cell.angle_beta   90.00
_cell.angle_gamma   90.00
#
_symmetry.space_group_name_H-M   'P 1'
#
loop_
_entity.id
_entity.type
_entity.pdbx_description
1 polymer ?
#
loop_
_entity_poly.entity_id
_entity_poly.type
_entity_poly.pdbx_seq_one_letter_code
_entity_poly.pdbx_strand_id
1 'polypeptide(L)'
;MTNKKKNDKRYQIVKKTKENMQNLGIYRNEFDATIRRYANLRLQYDDVQKSIDAKLKKSEDVSANMYKVLENYQKQLLEMENTLGLTPKGLKALQSKSMEKPKTSRLAEVLRGGI
;
A
#
# COMPACT_ATOMS: atom_id res chain seq x y z
N MET A 1 -16.57 -8.22 -21.79
CA MET A 1 -16.08 -8.61 -20.44
C MET A 1 -15.31 -7.50 -19.69
N THR A 2 -15.06 -6.33 -20.29
CA THR A 2 -14.24 -5.24 -19.74
C THR A 2 -14.93 -4.40 -18.65
N ASN A 3 -16.26 -4.26 -18.66
CA ASN A 3 -16.98 -3.41 -17.71
C ASN A 3 -17.07 -3.98 -16.28
N LYS A 4 -17.10 -5.31 -16.12
CA LYS A 4 -17.27 -5.95 -14.80
C LYS A 4 -16.04 -5.78 -13.90
N LYS A 5 -14.82 -5.81 -14.47
CA LYS A 5 -13.57 -5.56 -13.73
C LYS A 5 -13.42 -4.11 -13.29
N LYS A 6 -13.91 -3.13 -14.06
CA LYS A 6 -13.89 -1.72 -13.64
C LYS A 6 -14.79 -1.45 -12.42
N ASN A 7 -15.84 -2.23 -12.20
CA ASN A 7 -16.71 -2.00 -11.02
C ASN A 7 -16.27 -2.79 -9.77
N ASP A 8 -15.24 -3.63 -9.88
CA ASP A 8 -14.68 -4.34 -8.75
C ASP A 8 -13.89 -3.38 -7.84
N LYS A 9 -14.33 -3.21 -6.59
CA LYS A 9 -13.69 -2.35 -5.60
C LYS A 9 -12.22 -2.72 -5.39
N ARG A 10 -11.88 -4.01 -5.41
CA ARG A 10 -10.50 -4.47 -5.28
C ARG A 10 -9.65 -3.98 -6.44
N TYR A 11 -10.16 -4.13 -7.67
CA TYR A 11 -9.47 -3.64 -8.87
C TYR A 11 -9.26 -2.13 -8.78
N GLN A 12 -10.26 -1.39 -8.33
CA GLN A 12 -10.16 0.07 -8.19
C GLN A 12 -9.13 0.51 -7.15
N ILE A 13 -9.06 -0.18 -5.99
CA ILE A 13 -8.03 0.10 -4.99
C ILE A 13 -6.64 -0.19 -5.58
N VAL A 14 -6.44 -1.36 -6.21
CA VAL A 14 -5.17 -1.71 -6.86
C VAL A 14 -4.76 -0.67 -7.89
N LYS A 15 -5.70 -0.29 -8.78
CA LYS A 15 -5.46 0.70 -9.83
C LYS A 15 -5.05 2.04 -9.23
N LYS A 16 -5.84 2.58 -8.31
CA LYS A 16 -5.57 3.88 -7.67
C LYS A 16 -4.24 3.88 -6.91
N THR A 17 -3.93 2.80 -6.20
CA THR A 17 -2.64 2.68 -5.50
C THR A 17 -1.47 2.70 -6.49
N LYS A 18 -1.55 1.97 -7.61
CA LYS A 18 -0.53 2.01 -8.66
C LYS A 18 -0.36 3.41 -9.25
N GLU A 19 -1.46 4.06 -9.61
CA GLU A 19 -1.46 5.42 -10.17
C GLU A 19 -0.82 6.42 -9.20
N ASN A 20 -1.17 6.36 -7.92
CA ASN A 20 -0.56 7.21 -6.90
C ASN A 20 0.96 6.99 -6.80
N MET A 21 1.41 5.73 -6.74
CA MET A 21 2.84 5.41 -6.67
C MET A 21 3.60 5.82 -7.94
N GLN A 22 2.97 5.72 -9.11
CA GLN A 22 3.53 6.15 -10.40
C GLN A 22 3.69 7.67 -10.44
N ASN A 23 2.66 8.42 -10.03
CA ASN A 23 2.68 9.88 -9.96
C ASN A 23 3.77 10.39 -9.01
N LEU A 24 4.08 9.62 -7.96
CA LEU A 24 5.16 9.90 -7.00
C LEU A 24 6.55 9.42 -7.48
N GLY A 25 6.64 8.75 -8.63
CA GLY A 25 7.90 8.24 -9.18
C GLY A 25 8.50 7.04 -8.42
N ILE A 26 7.74 6.45 -7.48
CA ILE A 26 8.21 5.38 -6.59
C ILE A 26 7.71 3.99 -7.00
N TYR A 27 6.86 3.89 -8.02
CA TYR A 27 6.33 2.61 -8.46
C TYR A 27 7.41 1.71 -9.10
N ARG A 28 7.32 0.43 -8.73
CA ARG A 28 8.10 -0.70 -9.25
C ARG A 28 7.21 -1.95 -9.28
N ASN A 29 7.43 -2.87 -10.21
CA ASN A 29 6.60 -4.06 -10.40
C ASN A 29 6.67 -5.04 -9.20
N GLU A 30 7.74 -4.99 -8.42
CA GLU A 30 7.93 -5.76 -7.18
C GLU A 30 6.86 -5.43 -6.13
N PHE A 31 6.25 -4.24 -6.20
CA PHE A 31 5.16 -3.85 -5.29
C PHE A 31 3.82 -4.51 -5.63
N ASP A 32 3.65 -5.12 -6.80
CA ASP A 32 2.34 -5.62 -7.26
C ASP A 32 1.67 -6.59 -6.29
N ALA A 33 2.44 -7.52 -5.73
CA ALA A 33 1.93 -8.47 -4.74
C ALA A 33 1.45 -7.75 -3.47
N THR A 34 2.23 -6.76 -3.01
CA THR A 34 1.90 -5.97 -1.81
C THR A 34 0.69 -5.06 -2.04
N ILE A 35 0.56 -4.45 -3.22
CA ILE A 35 -0.61 -3.64 -3.60
C ILE A 35 -1.89 -4.50 -3.61
N ARG A 36 -1.82 -5.73 -4.14
CA ARG A 36 -2.97 -6.65 -4.13
C ARG A 36 -3.37 -7.07 -2.71
N ARG A 37 -2.39 -7.38 -1.86
CA ARG A 37 -2.64 -7.67 -0.44
C ARG A 37 -3.25 -6.47 0.28
N TYR A 38 -2.76 -5.25 0.01
CA TYR A 38 -3.29 -4.01 0.59
C TYR A 38 -4.76 -3.83 0.22
N ALA A 39 -5.10 -4.00 -1.06
CA ALA A 39 -6.48 -3.91 -1.52
C ALA A 39 -7.39 -4.94 -0.85
N ASN A 40 -6.92 -6.18 -0.65
CA ASN A 40 -7.69 -7.20 0.06
C ASN A 40 -7.93 -6.83 1.52
N LEU A 41 -6.87 -6.45 2.23
CA LEU A 41 -6.94 -6.09 3.64
C LEU A 41 -7.84 -4.87 3.85
N ARG A 42 -7.79 -3.88 2.96
CA ARG A 42 -8.65 -2.70 3.02
C ARG A 42 -10.14 -3.07 2.90
N LEU A 43 -10.48 -4.00 2.01
CA LEU A 43 -11.85 -4.49 1.89
C LEU A 43 -12.30 -5.25 3.14
N GLN A 44 -11.44 -6.12 3.68
CA GLN A 44 -11.73 -6.84 4.92
C GLN A 44 -11.94 -5.88 6.10
N TYR A 45 -11.12 -4.84 6.21
CA TYR A 45 -11.29 -3.76 7.18
C TYR A 45 -12.65 -3.07 7.02
N ASP A 46 -12.98 -2.63 5.80
CA ASP A 46 -14.24 -1.94 5.51
C ASP A 46 -15.47 -2.82 5.83
N ASP A 47 -15.36 -4.14 5.63
CA ASP A 47 -16.46 -5.08 5.90
C ASP A 47 -16.64 -5.34 7.41
N VAL A 48 -15.55 -5.46 8.17
CA VAL A 48 -15.62 -5.56 9.63
C VAL A 48 -16.16 -4.27 10.23
N GLN A 49 -15.67 -3.10 9.78
CA GLN A 49 -16.16 -1.80 10.24
C GLN A 49 -17.67 -1.66 10.00
N LYS A 50 -18.14 -1.95 8.78
CA LYS A 50 -19.58 -1.90 8.46
C LYS A 50 -20.40 -2.86 9.32
N SER A 51 -19.85 -4.04 9.62
CA SER A 51 -20.54 -5.02 10.48
C SER A 51 -20.67 -4.51 11.91
N ILE A 52 -19.64 -3.87 12.45
CA ILE A 52 -19.69 -3.19 13.75
C ILE A 52 -20.73 -2.07 13.71
N ASP A 53 -20.66 -1.17 12.72
CA ASP A 53 -21.56 -0.03 12.61
C ASP A 53 -23.03 -0.47 12.47
N ALA A 54 -23.30 -1.54 11.73
CA ALA A 54 -24.63 -2.10 11.56
C ALA A 54 -25.19 -2.68 12.86
N LYS A 55 -24.36 -3.35 13.66
CA LYS A 55 -24.75 -3.87 14.98
C LYS A 55 -25.07 -2.74 15.96
N LEU A 56 -24.19 -1.73 16.02
CA LEU A 56 -24.41 -0.56 16.88
C LEU A 56 -25.70 0.19 16.53
N LYS A 57 -26.02 0.35 15.24
CA LYS A 57 -27.29 0.95 14.80
C LYS A 57 -28.54 0.18 15.23
N LYS A 58 -28.41 -1.14 15.42
CA LYS A 58 -29.49 -2.00 15.90
C LYS A 58 -29.46 -2.21 17.42
N SER A 59 -28.56 -1.55 18.12
CA SER A 59 -28.30 -1.77 19.55
C SER A 59 -27.98 -3.23 19.89
N GLU A 60 -27.34 -3.93 18.95
CA GLU A 60 -26.84 -5.30 19.15
C GLU A 60 -25.43 -5.27 19.76
N ASP A 61 -25.12 -6.28 20.57
CA ASP A 61 -23.79 -6.43 21.16
C ASP A 61 -22.71 -6.67 20.10
N VAL A 62 -21.63 -5.88 20.21
CA VAL A 62 -20.42 -6.03 19.42
C VAL A 62 -19.39 -6.80 20.24
N SER A 63 -18.97 -7.95 19.73
CA SER A 63 -17.93 -8.76 20.37
C SER A 63 -16.62 -7.99 20.46
N ALA A 64 -15.95 -8.06 21.62
CA ALA A 64 -14.59 -7.55 21.81
C ALA A 64 -13.60 -8.09 20.75
N ASN A 65 -13.82 -9.30 20.22
CA ASN A 65 -12.99 -9.88 19.16
C ASN A 65 -13.10 -9.09 17.85
N MET A 66 -14.25 -8.50 17.53
CA MET A 66 -14.40 -7.69 16.31
C MET A 66 -13.56 -6.41 16.40
N TYR A 67 -13.53 -5.75 17.56
CA TYR A 67 -12.67 -4.60 17.79
C TYR A 67 -11.18 -4.97 17.71
N LYS A 68 -10.78 -6.11 18.30
CA LYS A 68 -9.40 -6.61 18.18
C LYS A 68 -8.99 -6.88 16.73
N VAL A 69 -9.87 -7.51 15.94
CA VAL A 69 -9.63 -7.74 14.51
C VAL A 69 -9.49 -6.40 13.77
N LEU A 70 -10.37 -5.45 14.04
CA LEU A 70 -10.34 -4.12 13.45
C LEU A 70 -9.01 -3.39 13.76
N GLU A 71 -8.58 -3.40 15.02
CA GLU A 71 -7.31 -2.79 15.45
C GLU A 71 -6.10 -3.45 14.77
N ASN A 72 -6.10 -4.79 14.66
CA ASN A 72 -5.05 -5.53 13.97
C ASN A 72 -4.98 -5.15 12.48
N TYR A 73 -6.13 -5.02 11.81
CA TYR A 73 -6.19 -4.57 10.43
C TYR A 73 -5.70 -3.12 10.28
N GLN A 74 -6.00 -2.22 11.22
CA GLN A 74 -5.47 -0.84 11.19
C GLN A 74 -3.94 -0.82 11.27
N LYS A 75 -3.35 -1.60 12.17
CA LYS A 75 -1.89 -1.70 12.31
C LYS A 75 -1.25 -2.24 11.03
N GLN A 76 -1.77 -3.34 10.49
CA GLN A 76 -1.28 -3.92 9.24
C GLN A 76 -1.46 -2.97 8.05
N LEU A 77 -2.60 -2.28 7.94
CA LEU A 77 -2.82 -1.29 6.89
C LEU A 77 -1.79 -0.17 6.97
N LEU A 78 -1.53 0.38 8.15
CA LEU A 78 -0.53 1.44 8.34
C LEU A 78 0.88 0.97 7.94
N GLU A 79 1.26 -0.26 8.29
CA GLU A 79 2.55 -0.86 7.88
C GLU A 79 2.65 -0.99 6.36
N MET A 80 1.58 -1.44 5.70
CA MET A 80 1.53 -1.55 4.25
C MET A 80 1.56 -0.18 3.57
N GLU A 81 0.85 0.81 4.11
CA GLU A 81 0.84 2.19 3.61
C GLU A 81 2.22 2.83 3.72
N ASN A 82 2.93 2.59 4.83
CA ASN A 82 4.33 2.99 4.98
C ASN A 82 5.23 2.29 3.94
N THR A 83 5.05 0.98 3.73
CA THR A 83 5.84 0.19 2.77
C THR A 83 5.63 0.66 1.32
N LEU A 84 4.39 1.02 0.96
CA LEU A 84 4.00 1.48 -0.37
C LEU A 84 4.25 2.97 -0.60
N GLY A 85 4.79 3.69 0.39
CA GLY A 85 5.04 5.13 0.29
C GLY A 85 3.78 5.99 0.27
N LEU A 86 2.66 5.47 0.76
CA LEU A 86 1.37 6.16 0.80
C LEU A 86 1.24 7.10 2.02
N THR A 87 2.24 7.11 2.89
CA THR A 87 2.35 8.04 4.02
C THR A 87 3.59 8.93 3.87
N PRO A 88 3.65 10.11 4.51
CA PRO A 88 4.85 10.94 4.50
C PRO A 88 6.10 10.21 5.02
N LYS A 89 5.93 9.34 6.03
CA LYS A 89 7.02 8.52 6.59
C LYS A 89 7.53 7.52 5.56
N GLY A 90 6.62 6.78 4.91
CA GLY A 90 6.95 5.80 3.88
C GLY A 90 7.59 6.43 2.65
N LEU A 91 7.01 7.54 2.18
CA LEU A 91 7.49 8.26 1.02
C LEU A 91 8.93 8.76 1.22
N LYS A 92 9.23 9.38 2.38
CA LYS A 92 10.60 9.80 2.73
C LYS A 92 11.58 8.62 2.71
N ALA A 93 11.17 7.46 3.22
CA ALA A 93 12.02 6.27 3.27
C ALA A 93 12.29 5.65 1.88
N LEU A 94 11.34 5.73 0.95
CA LEU A 94 11.54 5.28 -0.43
C LEU A 94 12.35 6.27 -1.25
N GLN A 95 12.10 7.57 -1.09
CA GLN A 95 12.83 8.61 -1.80
C GLN A 95 14.29 8.69 -1.38
N SER A 96 14.61 8.52 -0.09
CA SER A 96 16.01 8.46 0.35
C SER A 96 16.76 7.30 -0.31
N LYS A 97 16.11 6.13 -0.44
CA LYS A 97 16.68 4.96 -1.12
C LYS A 97 16.75 5.09 -2.64
N SER A 98 15.80 5.77 -3.29
CA SER A 98 15.81 5.98 -4.74
C SER A 98 16.73 7.12 -5.19
N MET A 99 17.05 8.05 -4.29
CA MET A 99 17.97 9.16 -4.50
C MET A 99 19.45 8.78 -4.25
N GLU A 100 19.71 7.58 -3.71
CA GLU A 100 21.05 7.01 -3.78
C GLU A 100 21.34 6.67 -5.25
N LYS A 101 21.96 7.62 -5.97
CA LYS A 101 22.61 7.33 -7.25
C LYS A 101 23.41 6.05 -7.06
N PRO A 102 23.32 5.05 -7.96
CA PRO A 102 24.17 3.87 -7.86
C PRO A 102 25.60 4.38 -7.71
N LYS A 103 26.27 4.02 -6.61
CA LYS A 103 27.64 4.44 -6.35
C LYS A 103 28.46 4.05 -7.57
N THR A 104 28.75 5.00 -8.45
CA THR A 104 29.70 4.79 -9.53
C THR A 104 31.01 4.54 -8.81
N SER A 105 31.44 3.28 -8.84
CA SER A 105 32.73 2.89 -8.27
C SER A 105 33.79 3.85 -8.80
N ARG A 106 34.63 4.41 -7.92
CA ARG A 106 35.73 5.29 -8.32
C ARG A 106 36.64 4.61 -9.35
N LEU A 107 36.72 3.27 -9.32
CA LEU A 107 37.40 2.46 -10.35
C LEU A 107 36.73 2.58 -11.73
N ALA A 108 35.40 2.61 -11.80
CA ALA A 108 34.66 2.77 -13.06
C ALA A 108 34.82 4.19 -13.65
N GLU A 109 35.14 5.19 -12.82
CA GLU A 109 35.45 6.54 -13.26
C GLU A 109 36.87 6.63 -13.83
N VAL A 110 37.86 6.01 -13.17
CA VAL A 110 39.25 5.93 -13.65
C VAL A 110 39.37 5.13 -14.95
N LEU A 111 38.63 4.02 -15.10
CA LEU A 111 38.63 3.21 -16.33
C LEU A 111 37.93 3.91 -17.52
N ARG A 112 37.08 4.92 -17.28
CA ARG A 112 36.46 5.73 -18.33
C ARG A 112 37.30 6.95 -18.71
N GLY A 113 38.16 7.43 -17.80
CA GLY A 113 39.11 8.50 -18.05
C GLY A 113 40.49 8.03 -18.54
N GLY A 114 40.68 6.71 -18.67
CA GLY A 114 41.92 6.10 -19.13
C GLY A 114 41.73 5.33 -20.42
N ILE A 115 41.68 6.06 -21.54
CA ILE A 115 42.28 5.86 -22.88
C ILE A 115 41.90 7.10 -23.71
#